data_AF-A0A0A9ZDK6-F1
#
_entry.id   AF-A0A0A9ZDK6-F1
#
_cell.length_a   1.000
_cell.length_b   1.000
_cell.length_c   1.000
_cell.angle_alpha   90.00
_cell.angle_beta   90.00
_cell.angle_gamma   90.00
#
_symmetry.space_group_name_H-M   'P 1'
#
loop_
_entity.id
_entity.type
_entity.pdbx_description
1 polymer ?
#
loop_
_entity_poly.entity_id
_entity_poly.type
_entity_poly.pdbx_seq_one_letter_code
_entity_poly.pdbx_strand_id
1 'polypeptide(L)'
;MLWYHLYNGDTPSDITVQPSHDAVSLLPHLAIINGGFIRGDTIYPTGYMLTYKDLSHEFPFQRATVVVQITGADLLRGIEQHLYTFPNPSGSFPHFSHGMSIIIDTNRKQYHRVVCATLFDTPIDETQMYNIVISSFIKDGGDACDAYKLGVDITKPSLKKDTILQIVVKYLQSLKGGVYKPV
;
A
#
# COMPACT_ATOMS: atom_id res chain seq x y z
N MET A 1 -1.12 -10.59 -4.95
CA MET A 1 -0.41 -11.09 -6.15
C MET A 1 0.63 -10.11 -6.70
N LEU A 2 0.38 -8.79 -6.83
CA LEU A 2 1.33 -7.82 -7.41
C LEU A 2 2.74 -7.81 -6.80
N TRP A 3 2.82 -7.75 -5.47
CA TRP A 3 4.10 -7.63 -4.77
C TRP A 3 4.91 -8.92 -4.75
N TYR A 4 4.23 -10.07 -4.80
CA TYR A 4 4.89 -11.37 -4.91
C TYR A 4 5.74 -11.45 -6.18
N HIS A 5 5.19 -11.00 -7.32
CA HIS A 5 5.91 -10.99 -8.60
C HIS A 5 7.06 -9.97 -8.64
N LEU A 6 6.86 -8.77 -8.07
CA LEU A 6 7.92 -7.75 -8.01
C LEU A 6 9.08 -8.14 -7.07
N TYR A 7 8.81 -8.98 -6.06
CA TYR A 7 9.80 -9.33 -5.05
C TYR A 7 10.56 -10.61 -5.35
N ASN A 8 9.90 -11.61 -5.96
CA ASN A 8 10.48 -12.94 -6.16
C ASN A 8 11.10 -13.15 -7.54
N GLY A 9 10.88 -12.24 -8.50
CA GLY A 9 11.17 -12.52 -9.90
C GLY A 9 10.25 -13.64 -10.42
N ASP A 10 9.99 -13.66 -11.72
CA ASP A 10 9.08 -14.62 -12.34
C ASP A 10 9.47 -16.08 -12.01
N THR A 11 8.76 -16.68 -11.08
CA THR A 11 8.75 -18.13 -10.85
C THR A 11 7.36 -18.66 -11.23
N PRO A 12 7.27 -19.70 -12.07
CA PRO A 12 6.00 -20.24 -12.54
C PRO A 12 5.10 -20.72 -11.39
N SER A 13 3.79 -20.59 -11.60
CA SER A 13 2.69 -20.69 -10.63
C SER A 13 2.42 -22.06 -10.00
N ASP A 14 3.29 -23.07 -10.15
CA ASP A 14 2.91 -24.47 -9.88
C ASP A 14 3.67 -25.11 -8.70
N ILE A 15 3.99 -24.34 -7.66
CA ILE A 15 4.42 -24.91 -6.38
C ILE A 15 3.74 -24.18 -5.22
N THR A 16 2.68 -24.79 -4.68
CA THR A 16 2.16 -24.47 -3.34
C THR A 16 3.20 -24.92 -2.30
N VAL A 17 4.17 -24.06 -2.02
CA VAL A 17 4.95 -24.15 -0.78
C VAL A 17 4.15 -23.39 0.28
N GLN A 18 3.56 -24.12 1.23
CA GLN A 18 3.17 -23.47 2.49
C GLN A 18 4.45 -22.93 3.14
N PRO A 19 4.55 -21.63 3.43
CA PRO A 19 5.75 -21.09 4.02
C PRO A 19 5.93 -21.69 5.41
N SER A 20 7.08 -22.33 5.65
CA SER A 20 7.49 -22.78 6.96
C SER A 20 7.65 -21.57 7.91
N HIS A 21 7.26 -21.75 9.17
CA HIS A 21 7.14 -20.70 10.18
C HIS A 21 8.44 -19.95 10.55
N ASP A 22 9.60 -20.32 9.99
CA ASP A 22 10.91 -19.85 10.47
C ASP A 22 11.73 -19.04 9.46
N ALA A 23 11.20 -18.79 8.25
CA ALA A 23 11.74 -17.74 7.39
C ALA A 23 10.88 -16.50 7.58
N VAL A 24 11.40 -15.48 8.27
CA VAL A 24 10.80 -14.14 8.25
C VAL A 24 10.80 -13.70 6.79
N SER A 25 9.67 -13.93 6.13
CA SER A 25 9.48 -13.57 4.74
C SER A 25 9.69 -12.07 4.65
N LEU A 26 10.75 -11.66 3.96
CA LEU A 26 11.00 -10.25 3.67
C LEU A 26 9.97 -9.69 2.66
N LEU A 27 8.99 -10.50 2.23
CA LEU A 27 7.85 -10.02 1.46
C LEU A 27 7.02 -9.07 2.33
N PRO A 28 6.62 -7.90 1.80
CA PRO A 28 5.70 -7.03 2.50
C PRO A 28 4.35 -7.71 2.73
N HIS A 29 3.80 -7.56 3.93
CA HIS A 29 2.50 -8.09 4.33
C HIS A 29 1.33 -7.22 3.84
N LEU A 30 1.54 -5.90 3.75
CA LEU A 30 0.51 -4.91 3.43
C LEU A 30 1.12 -3.74 2.66
N ALA A 31 0.40 -3.20 1.67
CA ALA A 31 0.71 -1.90 1.07
C ALA A 31 -0.38 -0.88 1.41
N ILE A 32 0.02 0.36 1.69
CA ILE A 32 -0.86 1.48 2.01
C ILE A 32 -0.51 2.66 1.12
N ILE A 33 -1.52 3.25 0.48
CA ILE A 33 -1.39 4.50 -0.27
C ILE A 33 -2.48 5.48 0.22
N ASN A 34 -2.11 6.73 0.44
CA ASN A 34 -3.07 7.76 0.82
C ASN A 34 -3.87 8.21 -0.42
N GLY A 35 -5.17 8.46 -0.27
CA GLY A 35 -6.07 8.79 -1.39
C GLY A 35 -5.66 10.04 -2.17
N GLY A 36 -5.02 10.99 -1.50
CA GLY A 36 -4.47 12.21 -2.09
C GLY A 36 -3.34 11.98 -3.08
N PHE A 37 -2.86 10.74 -3.22
CA PHE A 37 -1.87 10.34 -4.21
C PHE A 37 -2.48 10.09 -5.61
N ILE A 38 -3.79 9.86 -5.69
CA ILE A 38 -4.55 9.65 -6.94
C ILE A 38 -5.28 10.96 -7.26
N ARG A 39 -5.05 11.54 -8.45
CA ARG A 39 -5.37 12.95 -8.73
C ARG A 39 -6.17 13.23 -10.00
N GLY A 40 -6.35 12.27 -10.89
CA GLY A 40 -6.86 12.58 -12.23
C GLY A 40 -8.36 12.84 -12.28
N ASP A 41 -9.12 12.45 -11.25
CA ASP A 41 -10.57 12.67 -11.16
C ASP A 41 -11.30 12.31 -12.47
N THR A 42 -10.83 11.24 -13.12
CA THR A 42 -11.22 10.87 -14.48
C THR A 42 -11.90 9.50 -14.49
N ILE A 43 -13.02 9.41 -15.22
CA ILE A 43 -13.71 8.16 -15.49
C ILE A 43 -13.29 7.66 -16.87
N TYR A 44 -12.64 6.50 -16.92
CA TYR A 44 -12.27 5.84 -18.16
C TYR A 44 -13.37 4.84 -18.57
N PRO A 45 -13.91 4.91 -19.80
CA PRO A 45 -14.94 3.97 -20.25
C PRO A 45 -14.38 2.56 -20.38
N THR A 46 -15.25 1.55 -20.28
CA THR A 46 -14.86 0.15 -20.46
C THR A 46 -14.17 -0.07 -21.81
N GLY A 47 -13.05 -0.78 -21.81
CA GLY A 47 -12.24 -1.02 -23.00
C GLY A 47 -11.30 0.12 -23.38
N TYR A 48 -11.28 1.23 -22.63
CA TYR A 48 -10.27 2.26 -22.79
C TYR A 48 -8.88 1.73 -22.45
N MET A 49 -7.91 2.00 -23.33
CA MET A 49 -6.52 1.61 -23.15
C MET A 49 -5.78 2.74 -22.45
N LEU A 50 -5.41 2.54 -21.19
CA LEU A 50 -4.64 3.53 -20.43
C LEU A 50 -3.28 3.77 -21.08
N THR A 51 -2.89 5.03 -21.18
CA THR A 51 -1.56 5.44 -21.64
C THR A 51 -0.67 5.85 -20.48
N TYR A 52 0.64 5.97 -20.71
CA TYR A 52 1.52 6.57 -19.71
C TYR A 52 1.09 8.00 -19.34
N LYS A 53 0.58 8.78 -20.31
CA LYS A 53 0.09 10.15 -20.08
C LYS A 53 -1.08 10.14 -19.09
N ASP A 54 -2.04 9.24 -19.29
CA ASP A 54 -3.18 9.07 -18.38
C ASP A 54 -2.70 8.75 -16.97
N LEU A 55 -1.81 7.76 -16.84
CA LEU A 55 -1.28 7.37 -15.53
C LEU A 55 -0.43 8.46 -14.88
N SER A 56 0.32 9.25 -15.65
CA SER A 56 1.08 10.39 -15.12
C SER A 56 0.18 11.53 -14.64
N HIS A 57 -1.02 11.65 -15.21
CA HIS A 57 -2.03 12.58 -14.74
C HIS A 57 -2.67 12.09 -13.44
N GLU A 58 -2.95 10.79 -13.35
CA GLU A 58 -3.48 10.16 -12.13
C GLU A 58 -2.47 10.14 -10.97
N PHE A 59 -1.20 9.88 -11.27
CA PHE A 59 -0.12 9.76 -10.30
C PHE A 59 0.98 10.81 -10.57
N PRO A 60 0.71 12.11 -10.34
CA PRO A 60 1.62 13.19 -10.73
C PRO A 60 2.86 13.28 -9.83
N PHE A 61 2.88 12.57 -8.70
CA PHE A 61 3.97 12.64 -7.73
C PHE A 61 4.99 11.54 -7.96
N GLN A 62 6.25 11.93 -8.17
CA GLN A 62 7.39 11.01 -8.30
C GLN A 62 7.92 10.59 -6.93
N ARG A 63 7.05 10.04 -6.07
CA ARG A 63 7.46 9.49 -4.76
C ARG A 63 7.84 8.03 -4.90
N ALA A 64 8.96 7.66 -4.30
CA ALA A 64 9.39 6.28 -4.20
C ALA A 64 8.50 5.52 -3.23
N THR A 65 8.33 4.22 -3.49
CA THR A 65 7.81 3.29 -2.48
C THR A 65 8.95 2.80 -1.59
N VAL A 66 8.69 2.70 -0.29
CA VAL A 66 9.61 2.15 0.69
C VAL A 66 8.97 0.98 1.41
N VAL A 67 9.80 0.02 1.83
CA VAL A 67 9.41 -1.08 2.70
C VAL A 67 9.84 -0.74 4.11
N VAL A 68 8.88 -0.78 5.04
CA VAL A 68 9.06 -0.34 6.41
C VAL A 68 8.71 -1.50 7.34
N GLN A 69 9.65 -1.88 8.19
CA GLN A 69 9.40 -2.80 9.28
C GLN A 69 8.88 -2.01 10.49
N ILE A 70 7.67 -2.29 10.95
CA ILE A 70 6.95 -1.52 11.97
C ILE A 70 6.21 -2.44 12.94
N THR A 71 6.01 -2.02 14.19
CA THR A 71 5.19 -2.78 15.16
C THR A 71 3.72 -2.74 14.75
N GLY A 72 2.93 -3.75 15.15
CA GLY A 72 1.49 -3.73 14.96
C GLY A 72 0.83 -2.52 15.63
N ALA A 73 1.30 -2.16 16.83
CA ALA A 73 0.81 -0.98 17.56
C ALA A 73 0.98 0.32 16.75
N ASP A 74 2.17 0.52 16.17
CA ASP A 74 2.45 1.72 15.36
C ASP A 74 1.74 1.69 14.01
N LEU A 75 1.55 0.51 13.42
CA LEU A 75 0.73 0.34 12.22
C LEU A 75 -0.72 0.77 12.48
N LEU A 76 -1.34 0.28 13.56
CA LEU A 76 -2.70 0.66 13.95
C LEU A 76 -2.81 2.16 14.24
N ARG A 77 -1.83 2.72 14.95
CA ARG A 77 -1.76 4.16 15.21
C ARG A 77 -1.64 4.98 13.93
N GLY A 78 -0.87 4.51 12.94
CA GLY A 78 -0.76 5.14 11.63
C GLY A 78 -2.08 5.11 10.85
N ILE A 79 -2.83 4.00 10.93
CA ILE A 79 -4.16 3.89 10.31
C ILE A 79 -5.14 4.87 10.96
N GLU A 80 -5.13 5.00 12.28
CA GLU A 80 -5.93 6.02 12.99
C GLU A 80 -5.58 7.44 12.56
N GLN A 81 -4.29 7.73 12.36
CA GLN A 81 -3.82 9.03 11.86
C GLN A 81 -4.32 9.31 10.44
N HIS A 82 -4.28 8.34 9.53
CA HIS A 82 -4.87 8.47 8.20
C HIS A 82 -6.37 8.86 8.24
N LEU A 83 -7.08 8.36 9.26
CA LEU A 83 -8.53 8.51 9.44
C LEU A 83 -8.93 9.74 10.29
N TYR A 84 -8.01 10.64 10.62
CA TYR A 84 -8.28 11.74 11.55
C TYR A 84 -9.48 12.63 11.16
N THR A 85 -9.72 12.84 9.87
CA THR A 85 -10.86 13.63 9.35
C THR A 85 -12.11 12.81 9.06
N PHE A 86 -12.02 11.48 9.01
CA PHE A 86 -13.14 10.60 8.64
C PHE A 86 -14.36 10.88 9.54
N PRO A 87 -15.60 10.94 9.02
CA PRO A 87 -16.03 10.60 7.67
C PRO A 87 -15.85 11.71 6.62
N ASN A 88 -15.27 12.87 6.97
CA ASN A 88 -15.02 13.91 5.97
C ASN A 88 -13.94 13.45 4.99
N PRO A 89 -14.11 13.69 3.68
CA PRO A 89 -13.10 13.36 2.68
C PRO A 89 -11.77 14.04 2.98
N SER A 90 -10.67 13.30 2.80
CA SER A 90 -9.31 13.81 2.97
C SER A 90 -8.35 13.03 2.09
N GLY A 91 -7.32 13.72 1.59
CA GLY A 91 -6.21 13.08 0.90
C GLY A 91 -5.45 12.08 1.78
N SER A 92 -5.56 12.21 3.10
CA SER A 92 -4.99 11.26 4.05
C SER A 92 -5.68 9.91 4.09
N PHE A 93 -6.88 9.74 3.51
CA PHE A 93 -7.63 8.48 3.66
C PHE A 93 -6.82 7.27 3.14
N PRO A 94 -6.73 6.15 3.87
CA PRO A 94 -5.85 5.05 3.51
C PRO A 94 -6.54 4.08 2.53
N HIS A 95 -5.87 3.76 1.44
CA HIS A 95 -6.21 2.63 0.58
C HIS A 95 -5.24 1.49 0.82
N PHE A 96 -5.78 0.30 1.06
CA PHE A 96 -5.01 -0.89 1.39
C PHE A 96 -4.90 -1.84 0.20
N SER A 97 -3.79 -2.57 0.11
CA SER A 97 -3.73 -3.77 -0.70
C SER A 97 -4.67 -4.86 -0.16
N HIS A 98 -4.96 -5.86 -1.00
CA HIS A 98 -5.77 -7.02 -0.64
C HIS A 98 -5.34 -7.66 0.70
N GLY A 99 -6.34 -8.12 1.47
CA GLY A 99 -6.18 -8.82 2.74
C GLY A 99 -6.47 -7.96 3.96
N MET A 100 -6.40 -6.64 3.86
CA MET A 100 -6.71 -5.73 4.96
C MET A 100 -8.21 -5.46 5.06
N SER A 101 -8.76 -5.54 6.27
CA SER A 101 -10.11 -5.11 6.60
C SER A 101 -10.07 -4.33 7.91
N ILE A 102 -10.85 -3.24 7.97
CA ILE A 102 -10.99 -2.43 9.18
C ILE A 102 -12.47 -2.13 9.44
N ILE A 103 -12.85 -2.15 10.72
CA ILE A 103 -14.15 -1.69 11.18
C ILE A 103 -13.93 -0.37 11.90
N ILE A 104 -14.69 0.66 11.52
CA ILE A 104 -14.57 2.01 12.05
C ILE A 104 -15.88 2.39 12.75
N ASP A 105 -15.79 2.88 13.97
CA ASP A 105 -16.88 3.50 14.71
C ASP A 105 -16.67 5.02 14.79
N THR A 106 -17.45 5.75 14.00
CA THR A 106 -17.34 7.22 13.90
C THR A 106 -17.85 7.97 15.13
N ASN A 107 -18.57 7.28 16.03
CA ASN A 107 -19.01 7.87 17.30
C ASN A 107 -17.87 7.91 18.34
N ARG A 108 -16.78 7.17 18.11
CA ARG A 108 -15.60 7.23 18.99
C ARG A 108 -14.80 8.49 18.73
N LYS A 109 -14.04 8.87 19.75
CA LYS A 109 -13.10 10.00 19.69
C LYS A 109 -12.12 9.81 18.54
N GLN A 110 -11.72 10.92 17.93
CA GLN A 110 -10.63 10.95 16.95
C GLN A 110 -9.41 10.19 17.49
N TYR A 111 -8.73 9.45 16.60
CA TYR A 111 -7.62 8.54 16.91
C TYR A 111 -7.96 7.27 17.71
N HIS A 112 -9.25 6.98 17.92
CA HIS A 112 -9.73 5.76 18.57
C HIS A 112 -10.95 5.17 17.86
N ARG A 113 -11.04 5.33 16.54
CA ARG A 113 -12.20 4.93 15.74
C ARG A 113 -12.09 3.54 15.15
N VAL A 114 -10.89 3.02 14.93
CA VAL A 114 -10.65 1.66 14.47
C VAL A 114 -10.99 0.70 15.62
N VAL A 115 -12.07 -0.05 15.46
CA VAL A 115 -12.54 -1.02 16.48
C VAL A 115 -12.00 -2.42 16.24
N CYS A 116 -11.69 -2.72 14.99
CA CYS A 116 -11.10 -3.98 14.56
C CYS A 116 -10.27 -3.72 13.30
N ALA A 117 -9.10 -4.34 13.23
CA ALA A 117 -8.27 -4.37 12.03
C ALA A 117 -7.72 -5.78 11.87
N THR A 118 -7.92 -6.37 10.69
CA THR A 118 -7.49 -7.72 10.37
C THR A 118 -6.70 -7.72 9.07
N LEU A 119 -5.67 -8.56 9.03
CA LEU A 119 -4.91 -8.88 7.82
C LEU A 119 -5.10 -10.37 7.51
N PHE A 120 -5.69 -10.68 6.36
CA PHE A 120 -6.10 -12.04 5.98
C PHE A 120 -6.93 -12.71 7.08
N ASP A 121 -7.98 -12.02 7.53
CA ASP A 121 -8.90 -12.43 8.60
C ASP A 121 -8.27 -12.68 9.99
N THR A 122 -6.97 -12.41 10.13
CA THR A 122 -6.25 -12.50 11.39
C THR A 122 -6.15 -11.10 12.00
N PRO A 123 -6.58 -10.88 13.27
CA PRO A 123 -6.38 -9.59 13.94
C PRO A 123 -4.92 -9.16 13.93
N ILE A 124 -4.68 -7.87 13.71
CA ILE A 124 -3.33 -7.31 13.83
C ILE A 124 -2.88 -7.43 15.29
N ASP A 125 -1.75 -8.09 15.51
CA ASP A 125 -1.11 -8.23 16.82
C ASP A 125 -0.21 -7.02 17.06
N GLU A 126 -0.53 -6.24 18.09
CA GLU A 126 0.21 -5.02 18.45
C GLU A 126 1.70 -5.26 18.72
N THR A 127 2.06 -6.48 19.15
CA THR A 127 3.42 -6.85 19.53
C THR A 127 4.24 -7.43 18.36
N GLN A 128 3.58 -7.81 17.26
CA GLN A 128 4.25 -8.38 16.10
C GLN A 128 4.86 -7.30 15.19
N MET A 129 5.97 -7.65 14.52
CA MET A 129 6.55 -6.80 13.46
C MET A 129 5.91 -7.09 12.11
N TYR A 130 5.55 -6.04 11.39
CA TYR A 130 5.01 -6.09 10.04
C TYR A 130 5.94 -5.37 9.06
N ASN A 131 6.18 -5.99 7.91
CA ASN A 131 6.79 -5.34 6.76
C ASN A 131 5.66 -4.73 5.92
N ILE A 132 5.60 -3.40 5.82
CA ILE A 132 4.59 -2.69 5.02
C ILE A 132 5.25 -1.92 3.87
N VAL A 133 4.51 -1.74 2.77
CA VAL A 133 4.90 -0.82 1.69
C VAL A 133 4.11 0.47 1.81
N ILE A 134 4.80 1.59 1.88
CA ILE A 134 4.20 2.93 1.88
C ILE A 134 4.98 3.86 0.95
N SER A 135 4.43 5.03 0.64
CA SER A 135 5.20 6.07 -0.05
C SER A 135 6.25 6.68 0.90
N SER A 136 7.36 7.15 0.35
CA SER A 136 8.36 7.88 1.16
C SER A 136 7.76 9.12 1.86
N PHE A 137 6.77 9.76 1.24
CA PHE A 137 6.02 10.87 1.84
C PHE A 137 5.33 10.47 3.16
N ILE A 138 4.63 9.33 3.18
CA ILE A 138 3.97 8.84 4.41
C ILE A 138 5.02 8.34 5.41
N LYS A 139 6.11 7.70 4.96
CA LYS A 139 7.22 7.31 5.85
C LYS A 139 7.83 8.51 6.60
N ASP A 140 7.88 9.66 5.95
CA ASP A 140 8.43 10.90 6.52
C ASP A 140 7.42 11.67 7.40
N GLY A 141 6.19 11.16 7.57
CA GLY A 141 5.13 11.78 8.38
C GLY A 141 4.17 12.67 7.61
N GLY A 142 4.12 12.54 6.28
CA GLY A 142 3.13 13.19 5.43
C GLY A 142 1.69 12.92 5.92
N ASP A 143 0.79 13.86 5.64
CA ASP A 143 -0.61 13.80 6.09
C ASP A 143 -0.79 13.60 7.61
N ALA A 144 0.15 14.12 8.42
CA ALA A 144 0.19 13.96 9.87
C ALA A 144 0.28 12.49 10.34
N CYS A 145 0.77 11.59 9.48
CA CYS A 145 0.92 10.17 9.76
C CYS A 145 2.29 9.86 10.39
N ASP A 146 2.61 10.54 11.50
CA ASP A 146 3.92 10.43 12.18
C ASP A 146 4.24 9.03 12.70
N ALA A 147 3.26 8.14 12.88
CA ALA A 147 3.49 6.80 13.40
C ALA A 147 4.47 6.00 12.53
N TYR A 148 4.39 6.15 11.21
CA TYR A 148 5.24 5.43 10.27
C TYR A 148 6.71 5.83 10.37
N LYS A 149 7.04 6.98 10.96
CA LYS A 149 8.43 7.39 11.19
C LYS A 149 9.16 6.48 12.17
N LEU A 150 8.44 5.85 13.10
CA LEU A 150 9.01 4.92 14.07
C LEU A 150 9.43 3.57 13.45
N GLY A 151 8.90 3.23 12.27
CA GLY A 151 9.32 2.03 11.55
C GLY A 151 10.72 2.18 10.93
N VAL A 152 11.40 1.05 10.79
CA VAL A 152 12.74 0.95 10.17
C VAL A 152 12.58 0.77 8.66
N ASP A 153 13.23 1.62 7.87
CA ASP A 153 13.30 1.45 6.42
C ASP A 153 14.21 0.25 6.09
N ILE A 154 13.61 -0.82 5.56
CA ILE A 154 14.28 -2.05 5.12
C ILE A 154 14.25 -2.19 3.59
N THR A 155 14.04 -1.09 2.87
CA THR A 155 13.87 -1.09 1.41
C THR A 155 15.12 -1.62 0.72
N LYS A 156 14.94 -2.72 -0.02
CA LYS A 156 15.99 -3.29 -0.87
C LYS A 156 16.43 -2.27 -1.94
N PRO A 157 17.73 -2.16 -2.27
CA PRO A 157 18.21 -1.25 -3.32
C PRO A 157 17.51 -1.40 -4.67
N SER A 158 17.05 -2.61 -5.01
CA SER A 158 16.27 -2.88 -6.22
C SER A 158 14.91 -2.17 -6.25
N LEU A 159 14.29 -1.94 -5.10
CA LEU A 159 12.99 -1.27 -4.98
C LEU A 159 13.09 0.25 -4.83
N LYS A 160 14.26 0.77 -4.42
CA LYS A 160 14.48 2.22 -4.24
C LYS A 160 14.34 3.05 -5.53
N LYS A 161 14.36 2.41 -6.70
CA LYS A 161 14.32 3.09 -7.99
C LYS A 161 12.92 3.30 -8.54
N ASP A 162 11.93 2.56 -8.04
CA ASP A 162 10.60 2.57 -8.60
C ASP A 162 9.69 3.56 -7.86
N THR A 163 9.12 4.49 -8.63
CA THR A 163 8.01 5.33 -8.20
C THR A 163 6.71 4.53 -8.21
N ILE A 164 5.71 5.02 -7.46
CA ILE A 164 4.35 4.44 -7.48
C ILE A 164 3.81 4.36 -8.92
N LEU A 165 4.00 5.41 -9.72
CA LEU A 165 3.61 5.41 -11.14
C LEU A 165 4.27 4.26 -11.92
N GLN A 166 5.58 4.07 -11.78
CA GLN A 166 6.28 2.98 -12.46
C GLN A 166 5.80 1.60 -12.02
N ILE A 167 5.47 1.42 -10.73
CA ILE A 167 4.89 0.17 -10.21
C ILE A 167 3.52 -0.09 -10.86
N VAL A 168 2.68 0.93 -10.95
CA VAL A 168 1.36 0.82 -11.60
C VAL A 168 1.52 0.51 -13.10
N VAL A 169 2.43 1.18 -13.81
CA VAL A 169 2.71 0.90 -15.23
C VAL A 169 3.15 -0.55 -15.42
N LYS A 170 4.13 -1.02 -14.63
CA LYS A 170 4.62 -2.41 -14.70
C LYS A 170 3.50 -3.41 -14.42
N TYR A 171 2.61 -3.11 -13.48
CA TYR A 171 1.44 -3.95 -13.22
C TYR A 171 0.51 -4.03 -14.42
N LEU A 172 0.10 -2.88 -14.97
CA LEU A 172 -0.85 -2.86 -16.07
C LEU A 172 -0.30 -3.53 -17.33
N GLN A 173 1.02 -3.45 -17.54
CA GLN A 173 1.73 -4.18 -18.59
C GLN A 173 1.74 -5.70 -18.38
N SER A 174 1.72 -6.19 -17.13
CA SER A 174 1.73 -7.62 -16.83
C SER A 174 0.34 -8.27 -16.91
N LEU A 175 -0.73 -7.47 -16.95
CA LEU A 175 -2.10 -7.97 -17.06
C LEU A 175 -2.38 -8.56 -18.45
N LYS A 176 -2.75 -9.85 -18.46
CA LYS A 176 -3.26 -10.53 -19.65
C LYS A 176 -4.57 -9.87 -20.08
N GLY A 177 -4.66 -9.44 -21.34
CA GLY A 177 -5.84 -8.76 -21.91
C GLY A 177 -5.59 -7.34 -22.37
N GLY A 178 -4.41 -6.76 -22.07
CA GLY A 178 -3.98 -5.47 -22.60
C GLY A 178 -4.90 -4.33 -22.15
N VAL A 179 -4.66 -3.78 -20.97
CA VAL A 179 -5.35 -2.56 -20.48
C VAL A 179 -4.48 -1.31 -20.58
N TYR A 180 -3.25 -1.47 -21.06
CA TYR A 180 -2.24 -0.43 -21.20
C TYR A 180 -1.66 -0.43 -22.60
N LYS A 181 -1.56 0.76 -23.20
CA LYS A 181 -0.87 0.97 -24.46
C LYS A 181 0.50 1.62 -24.18
N PRO A 182 1.61 0.92 -24.44
CA PRO A 182 2.92 1.56 -24.49
C PRO A 182 2.90 2.51 -25.68
N VAL A 183 2.97 3.81 -25.42
CA VAL A 183 3.12 4.84 -26.45
C VAL A 183 4.54 5.38 -26.34
#